data_AF-A0A7S1GW88-F1
#
_entry.id   AF-A0A7S1GW88-F1
#
_cell.length_a   1.000
_cell.length_b   1.000
_cell.length_c   1.000
_cell.angle_alpha   90.00
_cell.angle_beta   90.00
_cell.angle_gamma   90.00
#
_symmetry.space_group_name_H-M   'P 1'
#
loop_
_entity.id
_entity.type
_entity.pdbx_description
1 polymer ?
#
loop_
_entity_poly.entity_id
_entity_poly.type
_entity_poly.pdbx_seq_one_letter_code
_entity_poly.pdbx_strand_id
1 'polypeptide(L)'
;ARHMKDAEAAASQTTSHLSVGGMAKAMQLDLSDATSIARFWEGTGEFDVLVNNAGIMGEEWTEAVFTETMQVNVLGPVTMMKEAINRPDKFAQGGTIINVSSGMG
;
A
#
# COMPACT_ATOMS: atom_id res chain seq x y z
N ALA A 1 14.27 -9.85 -3.58
CA ALA A 1 13.91 -11.26 -3.83
C ALA A 1 13.15 -11.91 -2.66
N ARG A 2 13.62 -11.82 -1.39
CA ARG A 2 12.86 -12.29 -0.20
C ARG A 2 11.55 -11.52 -0.01
N HIS A 3 11.60 -10.18 0.04
CA HIS A 3 10.41 -9.34 0.18
C HIS A 3 9.30 -9.61 -0.87
N MET A 4 9.67 -10.04 -2.08
CA MET A 4 8.70 -10.31 -3.14
C MET A 4 7.99 -11.66 -2.95
N LYS A 5 8.70 -12.69 -2.48
CA LYS A 5 8.10 -13.98 -2.13
C LYS A 5 7.19 -13.87 -0.90
N ASP A 6 7.60 -13.07 0.09
CA ASP A 6 6.80 -12.82 1.28
C ASP A 6 5.54 -12.01 0.92
N ALA A 7 5.65 -11.04 0.01
CA ALA A 7 4.51 -10.29 -0.51
C ALA A 7 3.54 -11.17 -1.31
N GLU A 8 4.03 -12.07 -2.16
CA GLU A 8 3.20 -13.04 -2.90
C GLU A 8 2.47 -14.00 -1.95
N ALA A 9 3.14 -14.49 -0.91
CA ALA A 9 2.54 -15.35 0.09
C ALA A 9 1.45 -14.63 0.90
N ALA A 10 1.73 -13.40 1.36
CA ALA A 10 0.75 -12.58 2.07
C ALA A 10 -0.46 -12.23 1.20
N ALA A 11 -0.23 -11.92 -0.08
CA ALA A 11 -1.29 -11.68 -1.06
C ALA A 11 -2.14 -12.94 -1.26
N SER A 12 -1.52 -14.09 -1.50
CA SER A 12 -2.23 -15.37 -1.66
C SER A 12 -3.01 -15.78 -0.42
N GLN A 13 -2.46 -15.53 0.76
CA GLN A 13 -3.15 -15.78 2.02
C GLN A 13 -4.38 -14.88 2.14
N THR A 14 -4.23 -13.57 1.91
CA THR A 14 -5.31 -12.59 1.99
C THR A 14 -6.43 -12.91 0.99
N THR A 15 -6.09 -13.26 -0.26
CA THR A 15 -7.10 -13.62 -1.27
C THR A 15 -7.83 -14.92 -0.91
N SER A 16 -7.15 -15.87 -0.25
CA SER A 16 -7.78 -17.13 0.19
C SER A 16 -8.73 -16.98 1.39
N HIS A 17 -8.55 -15.94 2.22
CA HIS A 17 -9.35 -15.70 3.42
C HIS A 17 -10.61 -14.86 3.18
N LEU A 18 -10.87 -14.41 1.95
CA LEU A 18 -12.14 -13.76 1.57
C LEU A 18 -13.23 -14.82 1.40
N SER A 19 -13.58 -15.49 2.51
CA SER A 19 -14.55 -16.59 2.61
C SER A 19 -16.02 -16.15 2.50
N VAL A 20 -16.29 -14.91 2.06
CA VAL A 20 -17.63 -14.33 1.99
C VAL A 20 -17.89 -13.75 0.58
N GLY A 21 -17.71 -14.57 -0.46
CA GLY A 21 -18.15 -14.24 -1.84
C GLY A 21 -17.51 -13.01 -2.50
N GLY A 22 -16.47 -12.43 -1.89
CA GLY A 22 -15.76 -11.27 -2.43
C GLY A 22 -14.76 -11.67 -3.51
N MET A 23 -14.54 -10.77 -4.48
CA MET A 23 -13.45 -10.90 -5.45
C MET A 23 -12.18 -10.29 -4.87
N ALA A 24 -11.04 -10.96 -5.09
CA ALA A 24 -9.75 -10.50 -4.62
C ALA A 24 -8.76 -10.47 -5.80
N LYS A 25 -8.07 -9.35 -5.97
CA LYS A 25 -7.01 -9.20 -6.97
C LYS A 25 -5.74 -8.73 -6.27
N ALA A 26 -4.68 -9.53 -6.38
CA ALA A 26 -3.35 -9.11 -5.94
C ALA A 26 -2.70 -8.23 -7.02
N MET A 27 -2.10 -7.12 -6.61
CA MET A 27 -1.31 -6.24 -7.47
C MET A 27 -0.02 -5.87 -6.74
N GLN A 28 1.10 -5.94 -7.45
CA GLN A 28 2.38 -5.58 -6.87
C GLN A 28 2.46 -4.06 -6.67
N LEU A 29 2.90 -3.66 -5.48
CA LEU A 29 3.07 -2.26 -5.10
C LEU A 29 4.26 -2.15 -4.15
N ASP A 30 5.33 -1.52 -4.62
CA ASP A 30 6.44 -1.07 -3.79
C ASP A 30 6.27 0.42 -3.51
N LEU A 31 6.04 0.78 -2.24
CA LEU A 31 5.85 2.18 -1.84
C LEU A 31 7.15 2.99 -1.82
N SER A 32 8.31 2.34 -1.93
CA SER A 32 9.59 3.02 -2.07
C SER A 32 9.92 3.43 -3.51
N ASP A 33 9.19 2.89 -4.51
CA ASP A 33 9.37 3.18 -5.93
C ASP A 33 8.16 3.93 -6.51
N ALA A 34 8.36 5.21 -6.85
CA ALA A 34 7.35 6.04 -7.49
C ALA A 34 6.82 5.45 -8.82
N THR A 35 7.65 4.73 -9.57
CA THR A 35 7.23 4.05 -10.81
C THR A 35 6.30 2.88 -10.50
N SER A 36 6.57 2.15 -9.41
CA SER A 36 5.67 1.10 -8.94
C SER A 36 4.31 1.68 -8.53
N ILE A 37 4.30 2.80 -7.82
CA ILE A 37 3.06 3.48 -7.43
C ILE A 37 2.27 3.90 -8.68
N ALA A 38 2.91 4.57 -9.64
CA ALA A 38 2.24 5.02 -10.87
C ALA A 38 1.60 3.84 -11.64
N ARG A 39 2.34 2.74 -11.82
CA ARG A 39 1.83 1.52 -12.48
C ARG A 39 0.64 0.91 -11.73
N PHE A 40 0.68 0.90 -10.40
CA PHE A 40 -0.43 0.43 -9.59
C PHE A 40 -1.70 1.24 -9.87
N TRP A 41 -1.61 2.58 -9.82
CA TRP A 41 -2.73 3.48 -10.08
C TRP A 41 -3.30 3.40 -11.50
N GLU A 42 -2.47 3.10 -12.50
CA GLU A 42 -2.92 2.84 -13.87
C GLU A 42 -3.70 1.52 -13.98
N GLY A 43 -3.26 0.49 -13.26
CA GLY A 43 -3.85 -0.85 -13.29
C GLY A 43 -5.05 -1.06 -12.36
N THR A 44 -5.33 -0.12 -11.45
CA THR A 44 -6.49 -0.18 -10.54
C THR A 44 -7.75 0.37 -11.21
N GLY A 45 -8.88 -0.27 -10.88
CA GLY A 45 -10.21 0.25 -11.21
C GLY A 45 -10.64 1.34 -10.22
N GLU A 46 -11.93 1.65 -10.24
CA GLU A 46 -12.57 2.48 -9.22
C GLU A 46 -12.64 1.73 -7.89
N PHE A 47 -12.53 2.46 -6.78
CA PHE A 47 -12.65 1.91 -5.43
C PHE A 47 -13.26 2.91 -4.44
N ASP A 48 -13.91 2.39 -3.40
CA ASP A 48 -14.55 3.22 -2.38
C ASP A 48 -13.59 3.64 -1.25
N VAL A 49 -12.61 2.78 -0.95
CA VAL A 49 -11.72 2.93 0.20
C VAL A 49 -10.28 2.64 -0.18
N LEU A 50 -9.37 3.57 0.13
CA LEU A 50 -7.93 3.34 0.14
C LEU A 50 -7.46 3.12 1.58
N VAL A 51 -6.80 1.99 1.85
CA VAL A 51 -6.19 1.71 3.15
C VAL A 51 -4.67 1.68 2.99
N ASN A 52 -3.99 2.73 3.46
CA ASN A 52 -2.54 2.79 3.54
C ASN A 52 -2.07 2.04 4.79
N ASN A 53 -1.85 0.72 4.65
CA ASN A 53 -1.46 -0.17 5.76
C ASN A 53 -0.02 -0.68 5.66
N ALA A 54 0.62 -0.61 4.49
CA ALA A 54 1.97 -1.12 4.34
C ALA A 54 2.94 -0.36 5.26
N GLY A 55 3.74 -1.12 6.02
CA GLY A 55 4.72 -0.58 6.95
C GLY A 55 5.83 -1.58 7.24
N ILE A 56 7.04 -1.07 7.46
CA ILE A 56 8.22 -1.84 7.83
C ILE A 56 8.82 -1.29 9.13
N MET A 57 9.57 -2.12 9.82
CA MET A 57 10.37 -1.73 10.98
C MET A 57 11.64 -2.55 10.96
N GLY A 58 12.80 -1.89 10.93
CA GLY A 58 14.09 -2.59 11.01
C GLY A 58 14.44 -2.98 12.45
N GLU A 59 15.27 -4.02 12.59
CA GLU A 59 15.74 -4.51 13.90
C GLU A 59 16.87 -3.64 14.46
N GLU A 60 17.69 -3.02 13.60
CA GLU A 60 18.81 -2.15 13.96
C GLU A 60 18.60 -0.72 13.49
N TRP A 61 18.98 0.24 14.34
CA TRP A 61 18.89 1.67 14.01
C TRP A 61 20.14 2.14 13.27
N THR A 62 20.04 2.19 11.94
CA THR A 62 21.02 2.84 11.06
C THR A 62 20.34 3.92 10.23
N GLU A 63 21.10 4.85 9.68
CA GLU A 63 20.56 5.88 8.79
C GLU A 63 19.85 5.28 7.57
N ALA A 64 20.41 4.20 7.00
CA ALA A 64 19.82 3.50 5.87
C ALA A 64 18.46 2.88 6.24
N VAL A 65 18.38 2.18 7.37
CA VAL A 65 17.13 1.56 7.86
C VAL A 65 16.08 2.62 8.20
N PHE A 66 16.49 3.73 8.83
CA PHE A 66 15.59 4.83 9.14
C PHE A 66 15.04 5.45 7.85
N THR A 67 15.91 5.71 6.88
CA THR A 67 15.53 6.29 5.58
C THR A 67 14.54 5.38 4.85
N GLU A 68 14.81 4.08 4.80
CA GLU A 68 13.90 3.09 4.19
C GLU A 68 12.54 3.06 4.91
N THR A 69 12.56 3.06 6.25
CA THR A 69 11.34 3.07 7.07
C THR A 69 10.50 4.31 6.82
N MET A 70 11.12 5.50 6.76
CA MET A 70 10.42 6.75 6.46
C MET A 70 9.91 6.79 5.02
N GLN A 71 10.66 6.21 4.08
CA GLN A 71 10.25 6.11 2.68
C GLN A 71 8.97 5.29 2.54
N VAL A 72 8.90 4.13 3.20
CA VAL A 72 7.72 3.24 3.13
C VAL A 72 6.57 3.75 3.99
N ASN A 73 6.81 3.99 5.28
CA ASN A 73 5.73 4.22 6.25
C ASN A 73 5.17 5.64 6.20
N VAL A 74 5.90 6.62 5.65
CA VAL A 74 5.47 8.02 5.63
C VAL A 74 5.34 8.53 4.20
N LEU A 75 6.41 8.51 3.41
CA LEU A 75 6.37 9.04 2.04
C LEU A 75 5.49 8.18 1.12
N GLY A 76 5.43 6.87 1.34
CA GLY A 76 4.51 5.95 0.66
C GLY A 76 3.05 6.40 0.76
N PRO A 77 2.44 6.42 1.97
CA PRO A 77 1.08 6.91 2.18
C PRO A 77 0.84 8.33 1.66
N VAL A 78 1.79 9.26 1.86
CA VAL A 78 1.69 10.63 1.33
C VAL A 78 1.57 10.61 -0.21
N THR A 79 2.37 9.79 -0.87
CA THR A 79 2.33 9.66 -2.34
C THR A 79 1.04 9.02 -2.80
N MET A 80 0.55 7.99 -2.12
CA MET A 80 -0.75 7.36 -2.41
C MET A 80 -1.91 8.36 -2.24
N MET A 81 -1.91 9.17 -1.19
CA MET A 81 -2.91 10.23 -1.00
C MET A 81 -2.84 11.32 -2.07
N LYS A 82 -1.63 11.71 -2.49
CA LYS A 82 -1.45 12.66 -3.59
C LYS A 82 -2.03 12.14 -4.90
N GLU A 83 -1.75 10.89 -5.26
CA GLU A 83 -2.33 10.27 -6.46
C GLU A 83 -3.86 10.15 -6.35
N ALA A 84 -4.38 9.80 -5.17
CA ALA A 84 -5.81 9.76 -4.92
C ALA A 84 -6.50 11.10 -5.19
N ILE A 85 -5.94 12.20 -4.71
CA ILE A 85 -6.46 13.55 -4.93
C ILE A 85 -6.37 13.96 -6.41
N ASN A 86 -5.29 13.56 -7.09
CA ASN A 86 -5.08 13.89 -8.50
C ASN A 86 -5.90 13.03 -9.47
N ARG A 87 -6.51 11.94 -8.99
CA ARG A 87 -7.28 10.99 -9.78
C ARG A 87 -8.67 10.78 -9.18
N PRO A 88 -9.52 11.83 -9.13
CA PRO A 88 -10.85 11.73 -8.53
C PRO A 88 -11.76 10.72 -9.25
N ASP A 89 -11.46 10.37 -10.50
CA ASP A 89 -12.12 9.31 -11.27
C ASP A 89 -11.89 7.91 -10.70
N LYS A 90 -10.88 7.72 -9.84
CA LYS A 90 -10.59 6.43 -9.19
C LYS A 90 -11.42 6.17 -7.95
N PHE A 91 -12.17 7.17 -7.46
CA PHE A 91 -13.02 7.02 -6.29
C PHE A 91 -14.49 7.16 -6.65
N ALA A 92 -15.30 6.26 -6.12
CA ALA A 92 -16.73 6.46 -6.07
C ALA A 92 -17.05 7.73 -5.26
N GLN A 93 -18.25 8.29 -5.47
CA GLN A 93 -18.69 9.47 -4.73
C GLN A 93 -18.55 9.26 -3.22
N GLY A 94 -17.73 10.09 -2.56
CA GLY A 94 -17.49 9.98 -1.11
C GLY A 94 -16.34 9.05 -0.70
N GLY A 95 -15.37 8.82 -1.60
CA GLY A 95 -14.16 8.03 -1.33
C GLY A 95 -13.50 8.30 0.03
N THR A 96 -13.09 7.22 0.70
CA THR A 96 -12.49 7.26 2.04
C THR A 96 -11.02 6.83 2.01
N ILE A 97 -10.16 7.55 2.73
CA ILE A 97 -8.75 7.17 2.92
C ILE A 97 -8.51 6.87 4.40
N ILE A 98 -7.94 5.70 4.67
CA ILE A 98 -7.54 5.25 6.01
C ILE A 98 -6.02 5.09 6.03
N ASN A 99 -5.35 5.84 6.90
CA ASN A 99 -3.93 5.63 7.20
C ASN A 99 -3.81 4.82 8.48
N VAL A 100 -3.17 3.66 8.39
CA VAL A 100 -2.91 2.82 9.56
C VAL A 100 -1.55 3.20 10.13
N SER A 101 -1.55 3.57 11.41
CA SER A 101 -0.31 3.81 12.16
C SER A 101 -0.14 2.79 13.29
N SER A 102 0.81 3.02 14.17
CA SER A 102 1.10 2.18 15.33
C SER A 102 0.70 2.85 16.64
N GLY A 103 0.64 2.09 17.72
CA GLY A 103 0.45 2.65 19.07
C GLY A 103 1.59 3.58 19.53
N MET A 104 2.70 3.63 18.79
CA MET A 104 3.85 4.51 19.09
C MET A 104 3.73 5.88 18.42
N GLY A 105 2.72 6.10 17.58
CA GLY A 105 2.65 7.24 16.67
C GLY A 105 2.56 6.77 15.25
#